data_AF-A0AAV5M054-F1
#
_entry.id   AF-A0AAV5M054-F1
#
_cell.length_a   1.000
_cell.length_b   1.000
_cell.length_c   1.000
_cell.angle_alpha   90.00
_cell.angle_beta   90.00
_cell.angle_gamma   90.00
#
_symmetry.space_group_name_H-M   'P 1'
#
loop_
_entity.id
_entity.type
_entity.pdbx_description
1 polymer ?
#
loop_
_entity_poly.entity_id
_entity_poly.type
_entity_poly.pdbx_seq_one_letter_code
_entity_poly.pdbx_strand_id
1 'polypeptide(L)'
;MYPSLNNLKKRPRVVLHHHHLLSATATATRLTSTVGDSFPDKTLYESSQKLRRSSSSSAINISSANGTETNSSFNDPSTADVILHLFVDSSPFDSSTESDRNDDSDVQIYLHSHVLTRSKYFAAHLSDRWQHQRNNNGNVSPDFGSNHLIHLNLAVPDHPNSISIHLTVIKLLYSGDYATVIDSASTALEILPVALELLFEDCVKSCVRFLEAVPWTDEVEKRVLGLVPFLREEESKELLARVSPAKDDSCEEMLDGLIFAAIHNHPNMAFVKAFVAKLLRDFSSRESARCVLERAFETSLRTVKESLEEYSSPDFTRGDHNETEAIQRLNLHNAMTNGKHLLWLVERMIELRVADSAVKEWSEQAAFTADLQRAFQDDAWRNIVPGLPAVVLRCTCKLADAVSTGTILTARQV
;
A
#
# COMPACT_ATOMS: atom_id res chain seq x y z
N MET A 1 -33.70 13.19 90.00
CA MET A 1 -34.95 12.52 90.42
C MET A 1 -35.88 12.52 89.21
N TYR A 2 -36.25 11.35 88.68
CA TYR A 2 -37.25 11.17 87.61
C TYR A 2 -38.68 11.27 88.18
N PRO A 3 -39.75 11.60 87.42
CA PRO A 3 -40.32 10.86 86.25
C PRO A 3 -40.48 11.73 84.96
N SER A 4 -40.60 11.21 83.72
CA SER A 4 -41.66 10.35 83.09
C SER A 4 -43.04 11.05 82.99
N LEU A 5 -43.86 10.95 81.92
CA LEU A 5 -44.00 9.93 80.86
C LEU A 5 -44.85 10.48 79.66
N ASN A 6 -45.09 9.66 78.63
CA ASN A 6 -46.15 9.74 77.56
C ASN A 6 -45.89 10.61 76.30
N ASN A 7 -46.29 10.22 75.08
CA ASN A 7 -46.88 8.94 74.62
C ASN A 7 -46.66 8.70 73.11
N LEU A 8 -46.71 7.43 72.66
CA LEU A 8 -46.55 7.05 71.25
C LEU A 8 -47.37 5.79 70.92
N LYS A 9 -48.41 5.87 70.06
CA LYS A 9 -48.85 4.75 69.17
C LYS A 9 -50.11 4.97 68.29
N LYS A 10 -50.01 4.36 67.09
CA LYS A 10 -51.01 3.62 66.25
C LYS A 10 -51.77 4.33 65.11
N ARG A 11 -51.98 3.51 64.05
CA ARG A 11 -52.55 3.77 62.70
C ARG A 11 -54.05 3.42 62.63
N PRO A 12 -54.72 3.60 61.47
CA PRO A 12 -55.07 2.41 60.66
C PRO A 12 -54.85 2.52 59.12
N ARG A 13 -55.28 1.48 58.38
CA ARG A 13 -55.08 1.20 56.92
C ARG A 13 -56.32 1.53 56.07
N VAL A 14 -56.15 1.65 54.73
CA VAL A 14 -57.06 1.09 53.68
C VAL A 14 -56.21 0.52 52.51
N VAL A 15 -56.76 -0.43 51.72
CA VAL A 15 -56.13 -1.20 50.62
C VAL A 15 -57.16 -1.37 49.46
N LEU A 16 -56.71 -1.84 48.27
CA LEU A 16 -57.41 -2.40 47.08
C LEU A 16 -57.31 -1.51 45.80
N HIS A 17 -57.10 -2.01 44.56
CA HIS A 17 -56.75 -3.36 44.05
C HIS A 17 -56.04 -3.33 42.66
N HIS A 18 -55.39 -4.45 42.35
CA HIS A 18 -54.82 -4.96 41.08
C HIS A 18 -55.48 -4.60 39.72
N HIS A 19 -54.67 -4.48 38.63
CA HIS A 19 -54.32 -5.59 37.69
C HIS A 19 -53.30 -5.17 36.59
N HIS A 20 -52.61 -6.16 36.00
CA HIS A 20 -51.59 -6.05 34.93
C HIS A 20 -51.99 -6.93 33.71
N LEU A 21 -51.28 -6.79 32.56
CA LEU A 21 -51.28 -7.54 31.27
C LEU A 21 -51.91 -6.77 30.07
N LEU A 22 -51.47 -6.91 28.80
CA LEU A 22 -50.18 -7.33 28.17
C LEU A 22 -50.22 -6.88 26.67
N SER A 23 -49.05 -6.60 26.06
CA SER A 23 -48.67 -6.67 24.61
C SER A 23 -49.69 -6.41 23.47
N ALA A 24 -49.34 -5.57 22.48
CA ALA A 24 -48.96 -6.04 21.12
C ALA A 24 -48.79 -4.94 20.03
N THR A 25 -47.80 -5.16 19.15
CA THR A 25 -47.71 -4.82 17.70
C THR A 25 -47.89 -3.38 17.18
N ALA A 26 -46.73 -2.79 16.81
CA ALA A 26 -46.34 -2.36 15.45
C ALA A 26 -47.30 -1.54 14.55
N THR A 27 -46.83 -0.35 14.16
CA THR A 27 -46.82 0.12 12.75
C THR A 27 -45.54 0.91 12.49
N ALA A 28 -44.89 0.65 11.34
CA ALA A 28 -43.78 1.44 10.84
C ALA A 28 -44.31 2.43 9.79
N THR A 29 -43.91 3.70 9.87
CA THR A 29 -44.27 4.72 8.88
C THR A 29 -42.99 5.30 8.28
N ARG A 30 -42.72 4.97 7.01
CA ARG A 30 -41.75 5.68 6.19
C ARG A 30 -42.25 7.11 5.98
N LEU A 31 -41.39 8.11 6.16
CA LEU A 31 -41.53 9.40 5.46
C LEU A 31 -40.18 9.81 4.87
N THR A 32 -40.18 9.94 3.55
CA THR A 32 -39.15 10.62 2.76
C THR A 32 -39.37 12.12 2.81
N SER A 33 -38.30 12.92 2.90
CA SER A 33 -38.35 14.34 2.59
C SER A 33 -37.08 14.82 1.90
N THR A 34 -37.17 14.99 0.59
CA THR A 34 -36.24 15.80 -0.20
C THR A 34 -36.61 17.27 -0.05
N VAL A 35 -35.70 18.09 0.48
CA VAL A 35 -35.66 19.55 0.22
C VAL A 35 -34.19 19.93 0.20
N GLY A 36 -33.75 20.55 -0.89
CA GLY A 36 -32.55 21.38 -0.88
C GLY A 36 -32.96 22.85 -0.90
N ASP A 37 -32.13 23.72 -0.34
CA ASP A 37 -31.98 25.07 -0.88
C ASP A 37 -30.56 25.58 -0.64
N SER A 38 -30.17 26.61 -1.38
CA SER A 38 -28.79 27.05 -1.57
C SER A 38 -28.60 28.54 -1.26
N PHE A 39 -27.34 28.97 -1.19
CA PHE A 39 -26.86 30.36 -1.21
C PHE A 39 -27.00 31.19 0.10
N PRO A 40 -26.27 32.33 0.26
CA PRO A 40 -24.81 32.43 0.07
C PRO A 40 -24.09 33.41 1.04
N ASP A 41 -22.78 33.57 0.83
CA ASP A 41 -22.02 34.84 0.89
C ASP A 41 -21.70 35.49 2.27
N LYS A 42 -20.41 35.52 2.65
CA LYS A 42 -19.59 36.75 2.55
C LYS A 42 -18.10 36.60 2.91
N THR A 43 -17.27 37.01 1.97
CA THR A 43 -15.81 37.20 2.11
C THR A 43 -15.46 38.60 2.64
N LEU A 44 -14.36 38.72 3.42
CA LEU A 44 -13.55 39.94 3.51
C LEU A 44 -12.04 39.61 3.51
N TYR A 45 -11.36 40.04 2.44
CA TYR A 45 -10.10 40.83 2.38
C TYR A 45 -9.40 41.18 3.71
N GLU A 46 -8.08 41.35 3.83
CA GLU A 46 -6.86 41.17 2.98
C GLU A 46 -5.63 41.23 3.96
N SER A 47 -4.33 41.14 3.65
CA SER A 47 -3.51 41.01 2.42
C SER A 47 -2.10 40.51 2.80
N SER A 48 -1.34 39.91 1.87
CA SER A 48 0.10 40.23 1.72
C SER A 48 0.82 39.56 0.54
N GLN A 49 1.61 40.39 -0.15
CA GLN A 49 2.89 40.08 -0.81
C GLN A 49 2.90 39.23 -2.10
N LYS A 50 2.83 39.98 -3.22
CA LYS A 50 3.33 39.58 -4.54
C LYS A 50 4.78 39.09 -4.48
N LEU A 51 5.00 37.80 -4.76
CA LEU A 51 6.25 37.30 -5.32
C LEU A 51 5.97 36.76 -6.74
N ARG A 52 6.30 37.57 -7.76
CA ARG A 52 6.33 37.11 -9.16
C ARG A 52 7.39 36.00 -9.28
N ARG A 53 6.96 34.75 -9.45
CA ARG A 53 7.78 33.72 -10.09
C ARG A 53 7.18 33.38 -11.44
N SER A 54 7.99 33.55 -12.47
CA SER A 54 7.59 33.43 -13.87
C SER A 54 7.22 31.99 -14.21
N SER A 55 6.09 31.81 -14.87
CA SER A 55 5.73 30.55 -15.53
C SER A 55 6.73 30.28 -16.66
N SER A 56 7.73 29.44 -16.39
CA SER A 56 8.69 29.01 -17.39
C SER A 56 8.07 27.92 -18.27
N SER A 57 7.16 28.31 -19.16
CA SER A 57 6.72 27.46 -20.27
C SER A 57 7.86 27.38 -21.30
N SER A 58 8.88 26.57 -20.99
CA SER A 58 9.90 26.16 -21.94
C SER A 58 9.27 25.19 -22.94
N ALA A 59 8.49 25.74 -23.87
CA ALA A 59 8.22 25.13 -25.15
C ALA A 59 9.56 24.99 -25.87
N ILE A 60 10.20 23.82 -25.70
CA ILE A 60 11.37 23.46 -26.49
C ILE A 60 10.84 23.18 -27.89
N ASN A 61 10.81 24.22 -28.72
CA ASN A 61 10.79 24.06 -30.16
C ASN A 61 12.07 23.30 -30.53
N ILE A 62 11.99 21.98 -30.57
CA ILE A 62 12.99 21.17 -31.25
C ILE A 62 12.90 21.59 -32.71
N SER A 63 13.88 22.39 -33.12
CA SER A 63 14.05 22.80 -34.50
C SER A 63 14.05 21.55 -35.37
N SER A 64 13.16 21.49 -36.36
CA SER A 64 13.26 20.52 -37.44
C SER A 64 14.57 20.77 -38.16
N ALA A 65 15.62 20.08 -37.71
CA ALA A 65 16.86 19.99 -38.45
C ALA A 65 16.55 19.18 -39.70
N ASN A 66 16.43 19.87 -40.84
CA ASN A 66 16.39 19.25 -42.16
C ASN A 66 17.75 18.58 -42.44
N GLY A 67 18.02 17.48 -41.75
CA GLY A 67 18.83 16.41 -42.30
C GLY A 67 18.02 15.78 -43.43
N THR A 68 18.66 15.54 -44.56
CA THR A 68 18.06 14.92 -45.73
C THR A 68 17.28 13.66 -45.35
N GLU A 69 15.97 13.66 -45.60
CA GLU A 69 15.13 12.46 -45.59
C GLU A 69 15.63 11.50 -46.69
N THR A 70 16.60 10.67 -46.32
CA THR A 70 16.84 9.42 -47.01
C THR A 70 15.67 8.52 -46.64
N ASN A 71 14.77 8.27 -47.60
CA ASN A 71 13.62 7.40 -47.43
C ASN A 71 14.09 5.94 -47.35
N SER A 72 14.75 5.60 -46.24
CA SER A 72 15.33 4.29 -45.92
C SER A 72 14.20 3.30 -45.68
N SER A 73 13.68 2.72 -46.77
CA SER A 73 12.57 1.79 -46.70
C SER A 73 13.02 0.42 -46.13
N PHE A 74 12.10 -0.29 -45.46
CA PHE A 74 12.43 -1.58 -44.86
C PHE A 74 12.71 -2.62 -45.96
N ASN A 75 13.82 -3.34 -45.83
CA ASN A 75 14.29 -4.34 -46.80
C ASN A 75 14.64 -3.77 -48.19
N ASP A 76 15.21 -2.56 -48.24
CA ASP A 76 15.68 -1.93 -49.49
C ASP A 76 17.15 -2.29 -49.78
N PRO A 77 17.44 -3.17 -50.77
CA PRO A 77 18.81 -3.54 -51.12
C PRO A 77 19.58 -2.44 -51.84
N SER A 78 18.93 -1.34 -52.27
CA SER A 78 19.58 -0.26 -53.03
C SER A 78 20.22 0.80 -52.14
N THR A 79 19.73 0.95 -50.90
CA THR A 79 20.20 1.95 -49.92
C THR A 79 20.75 1.35 -48.63
N ALA A 80 20.56 0.04 -48.39
CA ALA A 80 21.05 -0.65 -47.20
C ALA A 80 22.59 -0.71 -47.12
N ASP A 81 23.10 -0.51 -45.90
CA ASP A 81 24.49 -0.69 -45.49
C ASP A 81 24.69 -1.88 -44.54
N VAL A 82 23.60 -2.56 -44.15
CA VAL A 82 23.59 -3.76 -43.29
C VAL A 82 22.80 -4.89 -43.95
N ILE A 83 23.33 -6.11 -43.95
CA ILE A 83 22.55 -7.34 -44.17
C ILE A 83 22.40 -8.04 -42.82
N LEU A 84 21.17 -8.30 -42.39
CA LEU A 84 20.89 -9.13 -41.21
C LEU A 84 20.41 -10.52 -41.67
N HIS A 85 21.04 -11.55 -41.11
CA HIS A 85 20.73 -12.97 -41.26
C HIS A 85 19.95 -13.43 -40.02
N LEU A 86 18.68 -13.81 -40.19
CA LEU A 86 17.80 -14.32 -39.13
C LEU A 86 17.61 -15.82 -39.32
N PHE A 87 18.26 -16.63 -38.48
CA PHE A 87 18.26 -18.09 -38.60
C PHE A 87 17.79 -18.75 -37.30
N VAL A 88 17.11 -19.89 -37.39
CA VAL A 88 16.73 -20.66 -36.19
C VAL A 88 17.95 -21.35 -35.58
N ASP A 89 18.15 -21.22 -34.27
CA ASP A 89 19.24 -21.88 -33.54
C ASP A 89 18.99 -23.39 -33.41
N SER A 90 19.40 -24.14 -34.43
CA SER A 90 19.34 -25.61 -34.44
C SER A 90 20.44 -26.16 -33.54
N SER A 91 20.07 -26.81 -32.43
CA SER A 91 21.06 -27.25 -31.44
C SER A 91 22.12 -28.18 -32.08
N PRO A 92 23.41 -28.06 -31.73
CA PRO A 92 24.48 -28.85 -32.33
C PRO A 92 24.46 -30.35 -31.97
N PHE A 93 23.43 -30.82 -31.24
CA PHE A 93 23.19 -32.23 -30.94
C PHE A 93 22.19 -32.90 -31.89
N ASP A 94 21.44 -32.15 -32.70
CA ASP A 94 20.55 -32.74 -33.70
C ASP A 94 21.33 -33.14 -34.96
N SER A 95 21.76 -34.40 -34.96
CA SER A 95 22.48 -35.04 -36.08
C SER A 95 21.53 -35.50 -37.19
N SER A 96 20.74 -34.58 -37.73
CA SER A 96 19.95 -34.78 -38.95
C SER A 96 20.72 -34.33 -40.19
N THR A 97 20.84 -35.22 -41.18
CA THR A 97 21.58 -35.08 -42.43
C THR A 97 21.31 -33.79 -43.21
N GLU A 98 22.37 -33.22 -43.82
CA GLU A 98 22.36 -31.96 -44.61
C GLU A 98 21.59 -32.05 -45.95
N SER A 99 20.31 -32.47 -45.95
CA SER A 99 19.53 -32.65 -47.18
C SER A 99 18.04 -32.28 -47.11
N ASP A 100 17.51 -31.98 -45.92
CA ASP A 100 16.13 -31.46 -45.74
C ASP A 100 16.12 -30.15 -44.93
N ARG A 101 17.06 -29.23 -45.22
CA ARG A 101 16.90 -27.83 -44.77
C ARG A 101 15.84 -27.17 -45.63
N ASN A 102 14.64 -27.00 -45.05
CA ASN A 102 13.61 -26.16 -45.66
C ASN A 102 14.16 -24.72 -45.80
N ASP A 103 13.98 -24.13 -46.98
CA ASP A 103 14.44 -22.78 -47.38
C ASP A 103 13.73 -21.63 -46.61
N ASP A 104 13.01 -21.97 -45.54
CA ASP A 104 12.09 -21.13 -44.76
C ASP A 104 12.59 -20.91 -43.31
N SER A 105 13.70 -21.56 -42.91
CA SER A 105 14.32 -21.45 -41.57
C SER A 105 15.36 -20.33 -41.44
N ASP A 106 15.60 -19.58 -42.52
CA ASP A 106 16.66 -18.59 -42.62
C ASP A 106 16.22 -17.41 -43.50
N VAL A 107 16.37 -16.18 -43.03
CA VAL A 107 15.87 -14.98 -43.71
C VAL A 107 16.93 -13.89 -43.73
N GLN A 108 17.32 -13.48 -44.94
CA GLN A 108 18.20 -12.34 -45.17
C GLN A 108 17.39 -11.06 -45.43
N ILE A 109 17.68 -9.99 -44.70
CA ILE A 109 17.05 -8.68 -44.88
C ILE A 109 18.06 -7.54 -44.96
N TYR A 110 17.74 -6.58 -45.82
CA TYR A 110 18.55 -5.40 -46.14
C TYR A 110 18.13 -4.22 -45.25
N LEU A 111 19.01 -3.83 -44.33
CA LEU A 111 18.74 -2.88 -43.26
C LEU A 111 19.74 -1.72 -43.26
N HIS A 112 19.43 -0.71 -42.45
CA HIS A 112 20.14 0.56 -42.42
C HIS A 112 20.69 0.80 -41.02
N SER A 113 22.01 0.98 -40.90
CA SER A 113 22.73 1.11 -39.63
C SER A 113 22.13 2.21 -38.75
N HIS A 114 21.84 3.37 -39.33
CA HIS A 114 21.26 4.54 -38.64
C HIS A 114 19.84 4.33 -38.11
N VAL A 115 19.10 3.33 -38.60
CA VAL A 115 17.80 2.93 -38.05
C VAL A 115 17.99 1.89 -36.95
N LEU A 116 18.91 0.94 -37.17
CA LEU A 116 19.20 -0.12 -36.20
C LEU A 116 19.79 0.41 -34.89
N THR A 117 20.55 1.51 -34.90
CA THR A 117 21.08 2.14 -33.67
C THR A 117 20.02 2.63 -32.67
N ARG A 118 18.74 2.65 -33.04
CA ARG A 118 17.61 2.84 -32.09
C ARG A 118 17.52 1.71 -31.06
N SER A 119 17.97 0.51 -31.40
CA SER A 119 18.18 -0.60 -30.48
C SER A 119 19.59 -0.54 -29.93
N LYS A 120 19.75 -0.64 -28.59
CA LYS A 120 21.08 -0.61 -27.97
C LYS A 120 21.91 -1.85 -28.30
N TYR A 121 21.25 -2.98 -28.54
CA TYR A 121 21.89 -4.20 -29.04
C TYR A 121 22.60 -3.94 -30.36
N PHE A 122 21.87 -3.50 -31.40
CA PHE A 122 22.47 -3.24 -32.69
C PHE A 122 23.45 -2.05 -32.65
N ALA A 123 23.18 -1.00 -31.86
CA ALA A 123 24.14 0.09 -31.65
C ALA A 123 25.50 -0.38 -31.09
N ALA A 124 25.50 -1.37 -30.19
CA ALA A 124 26.72 -1.98 -29.70
C ALA A 124 27.44 -2.79 -30.79
N HIS A 125 26.71 -3.68 -31.48
CA HIS A 125 27.26 -4.51 -32.56
C HIS A 125 27.79 -3.71 -33.77
N LEU A 126 27.16 -2.58 -34.08
CA LEU A 126 27.58 -1.68 -35.16
C LEU A 126 28.70 -0.71 -34.73
N SER A 127 29.06 -0.63 -33.44
CA SER A 127 30.14 0.26 -32.99
C SER A 127 31.53 -0.24 -33.38
N ASP A 128 32.43 0.68 -33.73
CA ASP A 128 33.78 0.39 -34.23
C ASP A 128 34.55 -0.66 -33.42
N ARG A 129 34.39 -0.66 -32.09
CA ARG A 129 35.09 -1.59 -31.19
C ARG A 129 34.82 -3.06 -31.48
N TRP A 130 33.62 -3.40 -31.95
CA TRP A 130 33.24 -4.77 -32.29
C TRP A 130 33.58 -5.12 -33.76
N GLN A 131 33.52 -4.13 -34.65
CA GLN A 131 33.93 -4.31 -36.05
C GLN A 131 35.44 -4.60 -36.18
N HIS A 132 36.29 -3.88 -35.42
CA HIS A 132 37.74 -4.10 -35.45
C HIS A 132 38.14 -5.50 -34.97
N GLN A 133 37.40 -6.10 -34.02
CA GLN A 133 37.67 -7.46 -33.54
C GLN A 133 37.34 -8.53 -34.60
N ARG A 134 36.39 -8.26 -35.51
CA ARG A 134 36.09 -9.14 -36.65
C ARG A 134 37.17 -9.07 -37.74
N ASN A 135 37.67 -7.88 -38.05
CA ASN A 135 38.71 -7.70 -39.07
C ASN A 135 40.10 -8.20 -38.61
N ASN A 136 40.40 -8.20 -37.31
CA ASN A 136 41.72 -8.64 -36.81
C ASN A 136 41.99 -10.15 -36.94
N ASN A 137 40.97 -10.97 -37.24
CA ASN A 137 41.10 -12.42 -37.43
C ASN A 137 41.22 -12.85 -38.90
N GLY A 138 41.30 -11.90 -39.85
CA GLY A 138 41.43 -12.20 -41.28
C GLY A 138 42.51 -11.36 -41.97
N ASN A 139 43.52 -12.02 -42.55
CA ASN A 139 44.49 -11.39 -43.45
C ASN A 139 43.78 -10.92 -44.73
N VAL A 140 43.27 -9.69 -44.75
CA VAL A 140 42.78 -9.02 -45.96
C VAL A 140 43.28 -7.57 -45.98
N SER A 141 43.99 -7.20 -47.04
CA SER A 141 44.45 -5.83 -47.28
C SER A 141 43.27 -4.88 -47.55
N PRO A 142 43.39 -3.57 -47.25
CA PRO A 142 42.30 -2.62 -47.49
C PRO A 142 42.20 -2.27 -48.97
N ASP A 143 41.35 -2.99 -49.70
CA ASP A 143 41.04 -2.67 -51.10
C ASP A 143 39.96 -1.58 -51.15
N PHE A 144 40.38 -0.36 -51.50
CA PHE A 144 39.52 0.82 -51.56
C PHE A 144 38.60 0.76 -52.79
N GLY A 145 37.39 0.22 -52.64
CA GLY A 145 36.41 0.25 -53.73
C GLY A 145 35.09 -0.51 -53.56
N SER A 146 34.92 -1.34 -52.53
CA SER A 146 33.64 -2.01 -52.26
C SER A 146 32.85 -1.30 -51.16
N ASN A 147 31.54 -1.15 -51.37
CA ASN A 147 30.63 -0.62 -50.34
C ASN A 147 30.75 -1.47 -49.08
N HIS A 148 31.02 -0.84 -47.93
CA HIS A 148 31.28 -1.52 -46.66
C HIS A 148 29.97 -2.08 -46.06
N LEU A 149 29.49 -3.18 -46.63
CA LEU A 149 28.24 -3.83 -46.27
C LEU A 149 28.44 -4.69 -45.02
N ILE A 150 27.77 -4.34 -43.92
CA ILE A 150 27.95 -5.00 -42.62
C ILE A 150 27.00 -6.20 -42.53
N HIS A 151 27.57 -7.41 -42.46
CA HIS A 151 26.77 -8.62 -42.23
C HIS A 151 26.58 -8.89 -40.73
N LEU A 152 25.35 -8.93 -40.24
CA LEU A 152 24.99 -9.34 -38.88
C LEU A 152 24.25 -10.68 -38.91
N ASN A 153 24.45 -11.50 -37.89
CA ASN A 153 23.77 -12.78 -37.72
C ASN A 153 23.03 -12.74 -36.38
N LEU A 154 21.73 -13.03 -36.40
CA LEU A 154 20.88 -13.13 -35.21
C LEU A 154 20.23 -14.52 -35.21
N ALA A 155 20.63 -15.32 -34.23
CA ALA A 155 20.00 -16.60 -33.95
C ALA A 155 18.65 -16.35 -33.26
N VAL A 156 17.59 -17.05 -33.66
CA VAL A 156 16.28 -16.96 -33.02
C VAL A 156 15.88 -18.31 -32.40
N PRO A 157 15.11 -18.33 -31.30
CA PRO A 157 14.66 -19.59 -30.70
C PRO A 157 13.83 -20.43 -31.66
N ASP A 158 14.00 -21.76 -31.59
CA ASP A 158 13.16 -22.73 -32.32
C ASP A 158 11.76 -22.80 -31.72
N HIS A 159 10.91 -21.89 -32.19
CA HIS A 159 9.51 -21.80 -31.81
C HIS A 159 8.70 -21.30 -33.02
N PRO A 160 7.48 -21.82 -33.26
CA PRO A 160 6.61 -21.28 -34.30
C PRO A 160 6.45 -19.78 -34.14
N ASN A 161 6.47 -19.08 -35.28
CA ASN A 161 6.42 -17.62 -35.43
C ASN A 161 7.66 -16.83 -34.93
N SER A 162 8.68 -17.46 -34.36
CA SER A 162 9.88 -16.77 -33.82
C SER A 162 10.52 -15.78 -34.80
N ILE A 163 10.86 -16.20 -36.03
CA ILE A 163 11.36 -15.32 -37.10
C ILE A 163 10.39 -14.16 -37.38
N SER A 164 9.08 -14.43 -37.47
CA SER A 164 8.08 -13.41 -37.80
C SER A 164 7.92 -12.33 -36.71
N ILE A 165 8.09 -12.70 -35.44
CA ILE A 165 8.07 -11.76 -34.30
C ILE A 165 9.33 -10.89 -34.36
N HIS A 166 10.52 -11.48 -34.56
CA HIS A 166 11.78 -10.73 -34.73
C HIS A 166 11.69 -9.75 -35.92
N LEU A 167 11.20 -10.19 -37.07
CA LEU A 167 10.94 -9.32 -38.22
C LEU A 167 9.97 -8.18 -37.88
N THR A 168 8.96 -8.43 -37.05
CA THR A 168 7.99 -7.41 -36.61
C THR A 168 8.66 -6.37 -35.69
N VAL A 169 9.48 -6.80 -34.73
CA VAL A 169 10.25 -5.88 -33.86
C VAL A 169 11.26 -5.05 -34.66
N ILE A 170 11.92 -5.65 -35.65
CA ILE A 170 12.84 -4.91 -36.53
C ILE A 170 12.07 -3.92 -37.43
N LYS A 171 10.87 -4.27 -37.93
CA LYS A 171 9.98 -3.33 -38.63
C LYS A 171 9.49 -2.18 -37.74
N LEU A 172 9.36 -2.38 -36.43
CA LEU A 172 9.05 -1.31 -35.47
C LEU A 172 10.21 -0.31 -35.29
N LEU A 173 11.47 -0.70 -35.51
CA LEU A 173 12.60 0.23 -35.57
C LEU A 173 12.46 1.23 -36.74
N TYR A 174 11.82 0.83 -37.84
CA TYR A 174 11.54 1.69 -39.00
C TYR A 174 10.26 2.51 -38.84
N SER A 175 9.15 1.84 -38.54
CA SER A 175 7.82 2.46 -38.54
C SER A 175 7.50 3.28 -37.28
N GLY A 176 7.98 2.83 -36.11
CA GLY A 176 7.55 3.38 -34.82
C GLY A 176 6.05 3.20 -34.52
N ASP A 177 5.32 2.42 -35.31
CA ASP A 177 3.87 2.25 -35.20
C ASP A 177 3.51 1.14 -34.20
N TYR A 178 3.74 1.42 -32.92
CA TYR A 178 3.43 0.48 -31.85
C TYR A 178 1.91 0.29 -31.67
N ALA A 179 1.08 1.27 -32.07
CA ALA A 179 -0.35 1.29 -31.77
C ALA A 179 -1.17 0.36 -32.68
N THR A 180 -0.73 0.13 -33.93
CA THR A 180 -1.38 -0.85 -34.82
C THR A 180 -0.84 -2.26 -34.64
N VAL A 181 0.44 -2.39 -34.24
CA VAL A 181 1.12 -3.69 -34.09
C VAL A 181 0.87 -4.32 -32.73
N ILE A 182 0.78 -3.54 -31.65
CA ILE A 182 0.47 -4.04 -30.31
C ILE A 182 -1.05 -3.90 -30.10
N ASP A 183 -1.80 -4.80 -30.74
CA ASP A 183 -3.26 -4.81 -30.78
C ASP A 183 -3.92 -5.67 -29.68
N SER A 184 -3.17 -6.63 -29.14
CA SER A 184 -3.65 -7.61 -28.17
C SER A 184 -2.62 -7.95 -27.10
N ALA A 185 -3.08 -8.48 -25.96
CA ALA A 185 -2.20 -8.91 -24.88
C ALA A 185 -1.29 -10.09 -25.28
N SER A 186 -1.72 -10.95 -26.23
CA SER A 186 -0.84 -12.02 -26.76
C SER A 186 0.27 -11.41 -27.60
N THR A 187 -0.07 -10.51 -28.52
CA THR A 187 0.89 -9.80 -29.38
C THR A 187 1.93 -9.04 -28.54
N ALA A 188 1.48 -8.35 -27.48
CA ALA A 188 2.37 -7.69 -26.52
C ALA A 188 3.30 -8.67 -25.78
N LEU A 189 2.80 -9.82 -25.34
CA LEU A 189 3.58 -10.85 -24.64
C LEU A 189 4.54 -11.62 -25.55
N GLU A 190 4.27 -11.70 -26.85
CA GLU A 190 5.15 -12.28 -27.86
C GLU A 190 6.26 -11.32 -28.27
N ILE A 191 5.94 -10.02 -28.41
CA ILE A 191 6.91 -8.96 -28.77
C ILE A 191 7.84 -8.59 -27.61
N LEU A 192 7.33 -8.51 -26.38
CA LEU A 192 8.09 -7.99 -25.23
C LEU A 192 9.41 -8.72 -24.95
N PRO A 193 9.51 -10.07 -24.96
CA PRO A 193 10.77 -10.78 -24.78
C PRO A 193 11.83 -10.41 -25.84
N VAL A 194 11.42 -10.32 -27.11
CA VAL A 194 12.31 -9.95 -28.23
C VAL A 194 12.74 -8.47 -28.13
N ALA A 195 11.83 -7.59 -27.70
CA ALA A 195 12.15 -6.19 -27.46
C ALA A 195 13.15 -6.01 -26.28
N LEU A 196 13.09 -6.87 -25.25
CA LEU A 196 14.05 -6.90 -24.15
C LEU A 196 15.41 -7.43 -24.62
N GLU A 197 15.45 -8.52 -25.38
CA GLU A 197 16.68 -9.09 -25.95
C GLU A 197 17.43 -8.08 -26.84
N LEU A 198 16.70 -7.42 -27.74
CA LEU A 198 17.25 -6.39 -28.62
C LEU A 198 17.45 -5.04 -27.91
N LEU A 199 17.19 -4.93 -26.60
CA LEU A 199 17.31 -3.71 -25.80
C LEU A 199 16.62 -2.50 -26.47
N PHE A 200 15.41 -2.72 -27.00
CA PHE A 200 14.62 -1.74 -27.74
C PHE A 200 13.60 -1.05 -26.81
N GLU A 201 14.11 -0.05 -26.08
CA GLU A 201 13.45 0.67 -24.99
C GLU A 201 12.03 1.19 -25.31
N ASP A 202 11.85 1.78 -26.50
CA ASP A 202 10.56 2.37 -26.89
C ASP A 202 9.49 1.29 -27.08
N CYS A 203 9.88 0.11 -27.60
CA CYS A 203 8.99 -1.02 -27.81
C CYS A 203 8.65 -1.71 -26.48
N VAL A 204 9.63 -1.87 -25.58
CA VAL A 204 9.41 -2.39 -24.21
C VAL A 204 8.37 -1.53 -23.48
N LYS A 205 8.57 -0.20 -23.44
CA LYS A 205 7.63 0.75 -22.82
C LYS A 205 6.24 0.71 -23.44
N SER A 206 6.16 0.55 -24.76
CA SER A 206 4.88 0.46 -25.47
C SER A 206 4.13 -0.83 -25.14
N CYS A 207 4.83 -1.97 -25.05
CA CYS A 207 4.26 -3.24 -24.61
C CYS A 207 3.79 -3.16 -23.14
N VAL A 208 4.61 -2.61 -22.25
CA VAL A 208 4.29 -2.46 -20.82
C VAL A 208 3.05 -1.58 -20.62
N ARG A 209 2.98 -0.41 -21.26
CA ARG A 209 1.80 0.48 -21.19
C ARG A 209 0.54 -0.14 -21.78
N PHE A 210 0.67 -0.91 -22.87
CA PHE A 210 -0.46 -1.65 -23.42
C PHE A 210 -0.97 -2.69 -22.42
N LEU A 211 -0.06 -3.49 -21.86
CA LEU A 211 -0.39 -4.50 -20.84
C LEU A 211 -0.97 -3.87 -19.57
N GLU A 212 -0.49 -2.70 -19.14
CA GLU A 212 -1.07 -1.92 -18.03
C GLU A 212 -2.53 -1.51 -18.31
N ALA A 213 -2.86 -1.14 -19.55
CA ALA A 213 -4.18 -0.61 -19.92
C ALA A 213 -5.26 -1.69 -20.13
N VAL A 214 -4.91 -2.90 -20.56
CA VAL A 214 -5.88 -3.95 -20.94
C VAL A 214 -6.29 -4.87 -19.77
N PRO A 215 -7.48 -5.50 -19.80
CA PRO A 215 -7.82 -6.59 -18.87
C PRO A 215 -6.96 -7.83 -19.13
N TRP A 216 -6.64 -8.59 -18.08
CA TRP A 216 -5.88 -9.84 -18.17
C TRP A 216 -6.78 -11.05 -17.89
N THR A 217 -6.51 -12.17 -18.55
CA THR A 217 -6.96 -13.50 -18.09
C THR A 217 -5.88 -14.12 -17.21
N ASP A 218 -6.21 -15.14 -16.43
CA ASP A 218 -5.29 -15.86 -15.55
C ASP A 218 -4.02 -16.33 -16.28
N GLU A 219 -4.13 -16.77 -17.54
CA GLU A 219 -2.99 -17.19 -18.37
C GLU A 219 -2.13 -16.03 -18.87
N VAL A 220 -2.73 -14.86 -19.07
CA VAL A 220 -2.02 -13.62 -19.43
C VAL A 220 -1.29 -13.09 -18.21
N GLU A 221 -1.97 -12.97 -17.06
CA GLU A 221 -1.37 -12.52 -15.80
C GLU A 221 -0.14 -13.38 -15.45
N LYS A 222 -0.27 -14.70 -15.47
CA LYS A 222 0.85 -15.61 -15.18
C LYS A 222 2.05 -15.38 -16.10
N ARG A 223 1.83 -15.06 -17.38
CA ARG A 223 2.90 -14.72 -18.33
C ARG A 223 3.51 -13.35 -18.06
N VAL A 224 2.68 -12.33 -17.79
CA VAL A 224 3.14 -10.99 -17.40
C VAL A 224 4.05 -11.07 -16.16
N LEU A 225 3.60 -11.76 -15.11
CA LEU A 225 4.38 -11.94 -13.87
C LEU A 225 5.68 -12.73 -14.09
N GLY A 226 5.72 -13.62 -15.08
CA GLY A 226 6.94 -14.31 -15.50
C GLY A 226 7.96 -13.40 -16.19
N LEU A 227 7.52 -12.30 -16.81
CA LEU A 227 8.39 -11.33 -17.49
C LEU A 227 8.86 -10.18 -16.57
N VAL A 228 8.10 -9.86 -15.51
CA VAL A 228 8.42 -8.81 -14.52
C VAL A 228 9.88 -8.81 -14.03
N PRO A 229 10.54 -9.96 -13.71
CA PRO A 229 11.93 -9.97 -13.25
C PRO A 229 12.98 -9.48 -14.26
N PHE A 230 12.62 -9.36 -15.54
CA PHE A 230 13.50 -8.90 -16.62
C PHE A 230 13.26 -7.43 -17.01
N LEU A 231 12.24 -6.79 -16.42
CA LEU A 231 11.91 -5.37 -16.64
C LEU A 231 12.68 -4.47 -15.67
N ARG A 232 12.71 -3.16 -15.94
CA ARG A 232 13.23 -2.19 -14.96
C ARG A 232 12.30 -1.99 -13.78
N GLU A 233 12.79 -1.31 -12.73
CA GLU A 233 11.99 -0.94 -11.57
C GLU A 233 10.76 -0.10 -11.95
N GLU A 234 10.87 0.81 -12.91
CA GLU A 234 9.73 1.63 -13.36
C GLU A 234 8.67 0.78 -14.07
N GLU A 235 9.09 -0.03 -15.03
CA GLU A 235 8.24 -0.87 -15.89
C GLU A 235 7.58 -2.02 -15.09
N SER A 236 8.34 -2.65 -14.20
CA SER A 236 7.83 -3.70 -13.29
C SER A 236 6.81 -3.12 -12.30
N LYS A 237 7.02 -1.91 -11.80
CA LYS A 237 6.10 -1.25 -10.86
C LYS A 237 4.75 -0.91 -11.50
N GLU A 238 4.72 -0.47 -12.76
CA GLU A 238 3.49 -0.22 -13.51
C GLU A 238 2.62 -1.50 -13.59
N LEU A 239 3.24 -2.64 -13.91
CA LEU A 239 2.52 -3.93 -14.00
C LEU A 239 2.17 -4.52 -12.62
N LEU A 240 3.08 -4.45 -11.65
CA LEU A 240 2.85 -4.96 -10.29
C LEU A 240 1.77 -4.17 -9.55
N ALA A 241 1.54 -2.89 -9.87
CA ALA A 241 0.46 -2.10 -9.29
C ALA A 241 -0.94 -2.68 -9.57
N ARG A 242 -1.11 -3.49 -10.62
CA ARG A 242 -2.39 -4.14 -10.96
C ARG A 242 -2.70 -5.40 -10.13
N VAL A 243 -1.66 -6.11 -9.69
CA VAL A 243 -1.80 -7.35 -8.89
C VAL A 243 -1.49 -7.13 -7.40
N SER A 244 -0.81 -6.02 -7.06
CA SER A 244 -0.67 -5.59 -5.68
C SER A 244 -2.08 -5.37 -5.11
N PRO A 245 -2.41 -5.93 -3.93
CA PRO A 245 -3.57 -5.45 -3.21
C PRO A 245 -3.41 -3.92 -3.02
N ALA A 246 -4.52 -3.19 -3.18
CA ALA A 246 -4.54 -1.79 -2.85
C ALA A 246 -4.06 -1.64 -1.39
N LYS A 247 -3.09 -0.74 -1.19
CA LYS A 247 -2.37 -0.53 0.07
C LYS A 247 -3.30 -0.63 1.28
N ASP A 248 -3.01 -1.57 2.19
CA ASP A 248 -3.86 -1.91 3.36
C ASP A 248 -4.20 -0.70 4.24
N ASP A 249 -3.45 0.40 4.12
CA ASP A 249 -3.74 1.74 4.63
C ASP A 249 -5.24 2.08 4.66
N SER A 250 -6.00 1.86 3.58
CA SER A 250 -7.43 2.21 3.54
C SER A 250 -8.30 1.40 4.51
N CYS A 251 -7.94 0.13 4.75
CA CYS A 251 -8.60 -0.71 5.73
C CYS A 251 -8.16 -0.34 7.16
N GLU A 252 -6.89 -0.01 7.36
CA GLU A 252 -6.40 0.48 8.66
C GLU A 252 -7.03 1.82 9.05
N GLU A 253 -7.10 2.79 8.14
CA GLU A 253 -7.75 4.10 8.37
C GLU A 253 -9.22 3.96 8.76
N MET A 254 -9.96 3.06 8.10
CA MET A 254 -11.35 2.76 8.46
C MET A 254 -11.46 2.14 9.86
N LEU A 255 -10.60 1.17 10.20
CA LEU A 255 -10.59 0.55 11.52
C LEU A 255 -10.17 1.53 12.61
N ASP A 256 -9.20 2.40 12.34
CA ASP A 256 -8.70 3.43 13.25
C ASP A 256 -9.81 4.44 13.58
N GLY A 257 -10.50 4.96 12.56
CA GLY A 257 -11.67 5.83 12.74
C GLY A 257 -12.81 5.18 13.52
N LEU A 258 -13.07 3.88 13.30
CA LEU A 258 -14.08 3.12 14.04
C LEU A 258 -13.70 2.85 15.49
N ILE A 259 -12.44 2.51 15.76
CA ILE A 259 -11.90 2.33 17.11
C ILE A 259 -11.89 3.68 17.85
N PHE A 260 -11.44 4.75 17.20
CA PHE A 260 -11.48 6.12 17.73
C PHE A 260 -12.92 6.52 18.11
N ALA A 261 -13.90 6.28 17.24
CA ALA A 261 -15.32 6.54 17.53
C ALA A 261 -15.87 5.66 18.66
N ALA A 262 -15.47 4.39 18.74
CA ALA A 262 -15.85 3.48 19.84
C ALA A 262 -15.24 3.90 21.18
N ILE A 263 -14.12 4.63 21.16
CA ILE A 263 -13.37 5.07 22.34
C ILE A 263 -13.82 6.47 22.81
N HIS A 264 -14.02 7.43 21.90
CA HIS A 264 -14.21 8.84 22.27
C HIS A 264 -15.66 9.35 22.22
N ASN A 265 -16.62 8.61 21.64
CA ASN A 265 -17.93 9.18 21.32
C ASN A 265 -19.04 8.89 22.35
N HIS A 266 -19.76 9.94 22.76
CA HIS A 266 -20.96 9.90 23.60
C HIS A 266 -22.25 9.82 22.74
N PRO A 267 -23.43 9.43 23.27
CA PRO A 267 -23.72 8.72 24.51
C PRO A 267 -24.37 7.34 24.21
N ASN A 268 -23.77 6.53 23.33
CA ASN A 268 -24.19 5.12 23.11
C ASN A 268 -23.00 4.19 22.84
N MET A 269 -21.93 4.38 23.62
CA MET A 269 -20.66 3.68 23.46
C MET A 269 -20.79 2.15 23.50
N ALA A 270 -21.73 1.59 24.26
CA ALA A 270 -21.91 0.13 24.36
C ALA A 270 -22.30 -0.50 23.02
N PHE A 271 -23.20 0.13 22.24
CA PHE A 271 -23.57 -0.37 20.92
C PHE A 271 -22.42 -0.23 19.91
N VAL A 272 -21.72 0.91 19.91
CA VAL A 272 -20.56 1.12 19.01
C VAL A 272 -19.44 0.14 19.33
N LYS A 273 -19.10 -0.06 20.61
CA LYS A 273 -18.11 -1.06 21.05
C LYS A 273 -18.51 -2.50 20.70
N ALA A 274 -19.80 -2.86 20.81
CA ALA A 274 -20.28 -4.18 20.39
C ALA A 274 -20.22 -4.36 18.86
N PHE A 275 -20.54 -3.31 18.09
CA PHE A 275 -20.43 -3.32 16.63
C PHE A 275 -18.97 -3.46 16.19
N VAL A 276 -18.06 -2.63 16.71
CA VAL A 276 -16.63 -2.68 16.38
C VAL A 276 -15.99 -3.99 16.86
N ALA A 277 -16.37 -4.50 18.03
CA ALA A 277 -15.94 -5.83 18.49
C ALA A 277 -16.35 -6.96 17.52
N LYS A 278 -17.60 -6.93 17.03
CA LYS A 278 -18.07 -7.90 16.03
C LYS A 278 -17.32 -7.72 14.71
N LEU A 279 -17.18 -6.49 14.22
CA LEU A 279 -16.50 -6.17 12.98
C LEU A 279 -15.06 -6.69 13.00
N LEU A 280 -14.29 -6.38 14.05
CA LEU A 280 -12.89 -6.81 14.21
C LEU A 280 -12.74 -8.34 14.20
N ARG A 281 -13.67 -9.07 14.85
CA ARG A 281 -13.67 -10.54 14.86
C ARG A 281 -14.02 -11.14 13.51
N ASP A 282 -14.92 -10.49 12.77
CA ASP A 282 -15.40 -10.93 11.47
C ASP A 282 -14.57 -10.30 10.31
N PHE A 283 -13.44 -9.64 10.60
CA PHE A 283 -12.59 -8.91 9.64
C PHE A 283 -11.55 -9.80 8.96
N SER A 284 -11.37 -9.64 7.64
CA SER A 284 -10.51 -10.51 6.83
C SER A 284 -9.01 -10.41 7.15
N SER A 285 -8.49 -9.20 7.39
CA SER A 285 -7.07 -8.98 7.72
C SER A 285 -6.86 -8.85 9.22
N ARG A 286 -6.50 -9.97 9.88
CA ARG A 286 -6.11 -9.96 11.30
C ARG A 286 -4.89 -9.07 11.56
N GLU A 287 -4.00 -8.94 10.59
CA GLU A 287 -2.75 -8.20 10.75
C GLU A 287 -3.00 -6.68 10.77
N SER A 288 -3.82 -6.16 9.85
CA SER A 288 -4.28 -4.76 9.88
C SER A 288 -5.05 -4.45 11.17
N ALA A 289 -5.87 -5.40 11.65
CA ALA A 289 -6.56 -5.25 12.93
C ALA A 289 -5.58 -5.21 14.13
N ARG A 290 -4.48 -5.99 14.10
CA ARG A 290 -3.40 -5.91 15.10
C ARG A 290 -2.73 -4.53 15.08
N CYS A 291 -2.26 -4.08 13.93
CA CYS A 291 -1.56 -2.80 13.77
C CYS A 291 -2.35 -1.62 14.35
N VAL A 292 -3.65 -1.54 14.06
CA VAL A 292 -4.51 -0.46 14.56
C VAL A 292 -4.80 -0.60 16.06
N LEU A 293 -5.03 -1.83 16.56
CA LEU A 293 -5.25 -2.05 17.99
C LEU A 293 -4.00 -1.74 18.84
N GLU A 294 -2.81 -2.07 18.36
CA GLU A 294 -1.54 -1.72 18.99
C GLU A 294 -1.37 -0.20 19.08
N ARG A 295 -1.57 0.53 17.97
CA ARG A 295 -1.51 2.00 17.91
C ARG A 295 -2.50 2.68 18.87
N ALA A 296 -3.73 2.17 18.94
CA ALA A 296 -4.78 2.65 19.84
C ALA A 296 -4.45 2.34 21.32
N PHE A 297 -3.87 1.17 21.60
CA PHE A 297 -3.43 0.77 22.94
C PHE A 297 -2.27 1.63 23.43
N GLU A 298 -1.22 1.78 22.61
CA GLU A 298 -0.04 2.61 22.92
C GLU A 298 -0.44 4.06 23.20
N THR A 299 -1.31 4.64 22.35
CA THR A 299 -1.83 6.00 22.54
C THR A 299 -2.62 6.13 23.84
N SER A 300 -3.53 5.18 24.11
CA SER A 300 -4.32 5.20 25.35
C SER A 300 -3.45 5.01 26.60
N LEU A 301 -2.39 4.20 26.52
CA LEU A 301 -1.46 3.92 27.62
C LEU A 301 -0.59 5.14 27.90
N ARG A 302 -0.06 5.78 26.85
CA ARG A 302 0.67 7.04 26.91
C ARG A 302 -0.16 8.11 27.65
N THR A 303 -1.40 8.34 27.23
CA THR A 303 -2.26 9.35 27.88
C THR A 303 -2.58 9.01 29.34
N VAL A 304 -2.72 7.73 29.72
CA VAL A 304 -2.88 7.34 31.14
C VAL A 304 -1.61 7.62 31.94
N LYS A 305 -0.42 7.35 31.37
CA LYS A 305 0.88 7.61 32.01
C LYS A 305 1.10 9.10 32.21
N GLU A 306 0.98 9.90 31.16
CA GLU A 306 1.12 11.37 31.19
C GLU A 306 0.14 12.00 32.20
N SER A 307 -1.14 11.60 32.16
CA SER A 307 -2.15 12.08 33.12
C SER A 307 -1.80 11.75 34.58
N LEU A 308 -1.14 10.62 34.83
CA LEU A 308 -0.79 10.18 36.18
C LEU A 308 0.52 10.78 36.68
N GLU A 309 1.49 10.97 35.79
CA GLU A 309 2.73 11.71 36.02
C GLU A 309 2.40 13.16 36.38
N GLU A 310 1.56 13.84 35.57
CA GLU A 310 1.09 15.19 35.86
C GLU A 310 0.32 15.27 37.19
N TYR A 311 -0.58 14.32 37.49
CA TYR A 311 -1.26 14.29 38.79
C TYR A 311 -0.28 14.13 39.97
N SER A 312 0.79 13.35 39.76
CA SER A 312 1.75 12.97 40.80
C SER A 312 2.95 13.93 40.90
N SER A 313 2.98 15.03 40.14
CA SER A 313 4.09 15.98 40.15
C SER A 313 4.18 16.76 41.47
N PRO A 314 5.39 16.97 42.05
CA PRO A 314 5.59 17.85 43.21
C PRO A 314 5.38 19.34 42.94
N ASP A 315 5.28 19.76 41.68
CA ASP A 315 5.40 21.17 41.25
C ASP A 315 4.20 22.05 41.64
N PHE A 316 3.06 21.45 42.03
CA PHE A 316 1.86 22.19 42.44
C PHE A 316 2.03 23.01 43.73
N THR A 317 3.13 22.86 44.44
CA THR A 317 3.43 23.53 45.73
C THR A 317 3.57 25.06 45.67
N ARG A 318 3.33 25.70 44.51
CA ARG A 318 3.53 27.15 44.28
C ARG A 318 2.40 27.87 43.52
N GLY A 319 1.32 27.17 43.13
CA GLY A 319 0.20 27.74 42.35
C GLY A 319 -1.02 28.18 43.18
N ASP A 320 -2.08 28.66 42.51
CA ASP A 320 -3.40 28.79 43.13
C ASP A 320 -3.92 27.38 43.50
N HIS A 321 -4.29 27.20 44.76
CA HIS A 321 -4.76 25.91 45.27
C HIS A 321 -6.02 25.41 44.53
N ASN A 322 -6.91 26.31 44.11
CA ASN A 322 -8.13 25.93 43.40
C ASN A 322 -7.87 25.53 41.94
N GLU A 323 -6.93 26.20 41.27
CA GLU A 323 -6.52 25.86 39.89
C GLU A 323 -5.77 24.51 39.87
N THR A 324 -4.82 24.32 40.80
CA THR A 324 -4.06 23.07 40.92
C THR A 324 -4.92 21.86 41.26
N GLU A 325 -5.89 22.00 42.18
CA GLU A 325 -6.84 20.93 42.50
C GLU A 325 -7.80 20.61 41.33
N ALA A 326 -8.15 21.61 40.50
CA ALA A 326 -8.95 21.41 39.30
C ALA A 326 -8.17 20.64 38.20
N ILE A 327 -6.90 20.98 37.97
CA ILE A 327 -6.01 20.28 37.04
C ILE A 327 -5.81 18.83 37.49
N GLN A 328 -5.53 18.60 38.78
CA GLN A 328 -5.41 17.25 39.33
C GLN A 328 -6.68 16.41 39.11
N ARG A 329 -7.88 16.98 39.33
CA ARG A 329 -9.16 16.30 39.04
C ARG A 329 -9.33 15.96 37.57
N LEU A 330 -8.98 16.88 36.67
CA LEU A 330 -9.04 16.67 35.22
C LEU A 330 -8.15 15.52 34.79
N ASN A 331 -6.88 15.56 35.19
CA ASN A 331 -5.88 14.55 34.82
C ASN A 331 -6.26 13.17 35.37
N LEU A 332 -6.71 13.11 36.62
CA LEU A 332 -7.15 11.86 37.22
C LEU A 332 -8.44 11.30 36.57
N HIS A 333 -9.34 12.17 36.08
CA HIS A 333 -10.49 11.78 35.25
C HIS A 333 -10.08 11.30 33.84
N ASN A 334 -9.07 11.93 33.23
CA ASN A 334 -8.49 11.51 31.94
C ASN A 334 -7.82 10.14 32.06
N ALA A 335 -7.05 9.89 33.12
CA ALA A 335 -6.46 8.59 33.44
C ALA A 335 -7.54 7.52 33.63
N MET A 336 -8.63 7.81 34.36
CA MET A 336 -9.75 6.87 34.54
C MET A 336 -10.52 6.59 33.24
N THR A 337 -10.65 7.60 32.37
CA THR A 337 -11.36 7.46 31.09
C THR A 337 -10.53 6.61 30.12
N ASN A 338 -9.26 6.94 29.92
CA ASN A 338 -8.36 6.16 29.07
C ASN A 338 -8.02 4.79 29.66
N GLY A 339 -8.05 4.62 31.00
CA GLY A 339 -8.00 3.30 31.62
C GLY A 339 -9.15 2.38 31.18
N LYS A 340 -10.39 2.90 31.06
CA LYS A 340 -11.53 2.12 30.53
C LYS A 340 -11.36 1.82 29.04
N HIS A 341 -10.63 2.66 28.31
CA HIS A 341 -10.32 2.47 26.90
C HIS A 341 -9.32 1.33 26.73
N LEU A 342 -8.22 1.36 27.50
CA LEU A 342 -7.25 0.27 27.62
C LEU A 342 -7.90 -1.06 28.00
N LEU A 343 -8.78 -1.08 29.01
CA LEU A 343 -9.46 -2.32 29.40
C LEU A 343 -10.27 -2.93 28.25
N TRP A 344 -10.97 -2.11 27.47
CA TRP A 344 -11.73 -2.58 26.31
C TRP A 344 -10.82 -3.03 25.16
N LEU A 345 -9.75 -2.28 24.88
CA LEU A 345 -8.75 -2.62 23.86
C LEU A 345 -8.06 -3.95 24.19
N VAL A 346 -7.59 -4.13 25.43
CA VAL A 346 -7.01 -5.38 25.94
C VAL A 346 -7.98 -6.56 25.73
N GLU A 347 -9.28 -6.38 26.00
CA GLU A 347 -10.27 -7.41 25.70
C GLU A 347 -10.38 -7.73 24.20
N ARG A 348 -10.34 -6.74 23.31
CA ARG A 348 -10.34 -6.97 21.86
C ARG A 348 -9.08 -7.70 21.40
N MET A 349 -7.91 -7.26 21.86
CA MET A 349 -6.61 -7.85 21.49
C MET A 349 -6.48 -9.30 21.99
N ILE A 350 -6.99 -9.62 23.20
CA ILE A 350 -7.03 -11.00 23.71
C ILE A 350 -8.01 -11.86 22.90
N GLU A 351 -9.22 -11.37 22.59
CA GLU A 351 -10.20 -12.12 21.78
C GLU A 351 -9.68 -12.46 20.38
N LEU A 352 -8.90 -11.56 19.77
CA LEU A 352 -8.26 -11.76 18.46
C LEU A 352 -6.91 -12.50 18.52
N ARG A 353 -6.36 -12.70 19.73
CA ARG A 353 -5.03 -13.27 20.02
C ARG A 353 -3.85 -12.47 19.44
N VAL A 354 -3.93 -11.14 19.55
CA VAL A 354 -2.94 -10.16 19.05
C VAL A 354 -2.48 -9.19 20.15
N ALA A 355 -2.39 -9.67 21.39
CA ALA A 355 -2.03 -8.88 22.57
C ALA A 355 -0.57 -9.07 23.02
N ASP A 356 0.29 -9.70 22.23
CA ASP A 356 1.69 -9.98 22.57
C ASP A 356 2.50 -8.69 22.78
N SER A 357 2.37 -7.71 21.87
CA SER A 357 2.93 -6.37 22.05
C SER A 357 2.39 -5.69 23.32
N ALA A 358 1.07 -5.74 23.54
CA ALA A 358 0.42 -5.14 24.71
C ALA A 358 0.85 -5.80 26.05
N VAL A 359 1.09 -7.11 26.10
CA VAL A 359 1.64 -7.79 27.28
C VAL A 359 3.05 -7.28 27.58
N LYS A 360 3.92 -7.22 26.56
CA LYS A 360 5.29 -6.73 26.71
C LYS A 360 5.29 -5.29 27.23
N GLU A 361 4.62 -4.40 26.50
CA GLU A 361 4.46 -2.98 26.84
C GLU A 361 3.92 -2.82 28.27
N TRP A 362 2.89 -3.58 28.68
CA TRP A 362 2.32 -3.49 30.03
C TRP A 362 3.25 -3.99 31.14
N SER A 363 4.14 -4.93 30.84
CA SER A 363 5.09 -5.48 31.81
C SER A 363 6.28 -4.55 32.13
N GLU A 364 6.74 -3.77 31.15
CA GLU A 364 7.94 -2.93 31.25
C GLU A 364 7.65 -1.52 31.86
N GLN A 365 6.81 -1.44 32.90
CA GLN A 365 6.21 -0.18 33.39
C GLN A 365 6.65 0.26 34.80
N ALA A 366 7.97 0.36 35.03
CA ALA A 366 8.53 0.77 36.32
C ALA A 366 8.14 2.20 36.76
N ALA A 367 8.25 3.19 35.85
CA ALA A 367 7.89 4.59 36.15
C ALA A 367 6.41 4.74 36.48
N PHE A 368 5.53 4.24 35.61
CA PHE A 368 4.08 4.23 35.80
C PHE A 368 3.65 3.55 37.11
N THR A 369 4.35 2.49 37.53
CA THR A 369 4.11 1.84 38.83
C THR A 369 4.48 2.76 40.00
N ALA A 370 5.58 3.52 39.91
CA ALA A 370 5.95 4.50 40.92
C ALA A 370 4.95 5.68 40.98
N ASP A 371 4.40 6.10 39.83
CA ASP A 371 3.39 7.16 39.79
C ASP A 371 2.04 6.68 40.33
N LEU A 372 1.62 5.42 40.07
CA LEU A 372 0.47 4.80 40.73
C LEU A 372 0.66 4.73 42.25
N GLN A 373 1.85 4.36 42.71
CA GLN A 373 2.17 4.34 44.14
C GLN A 373 2.12 5.73 44.77
N ARG A 374 2.60 6.77 44.08
CA ARG A 374 2.56 8.15 44.57
C ARG A 374 1.14 8.71 44.55
N ALA A 375 0.40 8.51 43.46
CA ALA A 375 -0.98 8.95 43.31
C ALA A 375 -1.93 8.34 44.36
N PHE A 376 -1.66 7.11 44.80
CA PHE A 376 -2.48 6.40 45.78
C PHE A 376 -1.95 6.47 47.24
N GLN A 377 -0.92 7.27 47.53
CA GLN A 377 -0.48 7.55 48.90
C GLN A 377 -1.41 8.51 49.65
N ASP A 378 -1.97 9.49 48.94
CA ASP A 378 -3.08 10.31 49.44
C ASP A 378 -4.41 9.53 49.27
N ASP A 379 -5.43 9.82 50.08
CA ASP A 379 -6.78 9.30 49.90
C ASP A 379 -7.64 10.19 48.96
N ALA A 380 -7.13 11.35 48.52
CA ALA A 380 -7.83 12.28 47.62
C ALA A 380 -8.45 11.63 46.38
N TRP A 381 -7.73 10.71 45.71
CA TRP A 381 -8.20 10.01 44.51
C TRP A 381 -9.50 9.22 44.72
N ARG A 382 -9.78 8.75 45.95
CA ARG A 382 -10.98 7.96 46.27
C ARG A 382 -12.27 8.74 46.05
N ASN A 383 -12.20 10.06 46.23
CA ASN A 383 -13.35 10.96 46.05
C ASN A 383 -13.54 11.38 44.58
N ILE A 384 -12.50 11.21 43.75
CA ILE A 384 -12.49 11.68 42.35
C ILE A 384 -12.75 10.51 41.39
N VAL A 385 -11.97 9.42 41.47
CA VAL A 385 -12.11 8.22 40.62
C VAL A 385 -11.86 6.92 41.39
N PRO A 386 -12.76 6.52 42.31
CA PRO A 386 -12.58 5.30 43.12
C PRO A 386 -12.42 4.00 42.30
N GLY A 387 -12.79 4.01 41.01
CA GLY A 387 -12.64 2.87 40.11
C GLY A 387 -11.28 2.75 39.39
N LEU A 388 -10.38 3.75 39.44
CA LEU A 388 -9.12 3.72 38.68
C LEU A 388 -8.23 2.52 39.04
N PRO A 389 -7.95 2.21 40.33
CA PRO A 389 -7.18 1.01 40.69
C PRO A 389 -7.82 -0.27 40.17
N ALA A 390 -9.16 -0.38 40.23
CA ALA A 390 -9.88 -1.56 39.78
C ALA A 390 -9.81 -1.76 38.26
N VAL A 391 -9.69 -0.68 37.48
CA VAL A 391 -9.51 -0.73 36.03
C VAL A 391 -8.09 -1.19 35.69
N VAL A 392 -7.05 -0.59 36.31
CA VAL A 392 -5.65 -0.98 36.11
C VAL A 392 -5.44 -2.45 36.50
N LEU A 393 -5.95 -2.89 37.66
CA LEU A 393 -5.88 -4.28 38.09
C LEU A 393 -6.57 -5.23 37.11
N ARG A 394 -7.72 -4.86 36.52
CA ARG A 394 -8.39 -5.69 35.51
C ARG A 394 -7.59 -5.84 34.23
N CYS A 395 -6.88 -4.81 33.77
CA CYS A 395 -5.96 -4.91 32.65
C CYS A 395 -4.83 -5.89 32.96
N THR A 396 -4.14 -5.71 34.10
CA THR A 396 -3.07 -6.60 34.55
C THR A 396 -3.54 -8.05 34.67
N CYS A 397 -4.69 -8.29 35.33
CA CYS A 397 -5.23 -9.63 35.49
C CYS A 397 -5.59 -10.30 34.16
N LYS A 398 -6.21 -9.58 33.21
CA LYS A 398 -6.56 -10.13 31.89
C LYS A 398 -5.32 -10.48 31.06
N LEU A 399 -4.31 -9.62 31.06
CA LEU A 399 -3.06 -9.87 30.33
C LEU A 399 -2.30 -11.06 30.94
N ALA A 400 -2.18 -11.12 32.27
CA ALA A 400 -1.55 -12.24 32.96
C ALA A 400 -2.31 -13.57 32.77
N ASP A 401 -3.65 -13.55 32.82
CA ASP A 401 -4.51 -14.71 32.56
C ASP A 401 -4.35 -15.21 31.12
N ALA A 402 -4.37 -14.29 30.13
CA ALA A 402 -4.18 -14.63 28.72
C ALA A 402 -2.80 -15.25 28.41
N VAL A 403 -1.74 -14.83 29.11
CA VAL A 403 -0.41 -15.46 29.02
C VAL A 403 -0.40 -16.82 29.72
N SER A 404 -0.88 -16.92 30.95
CA SER A 404 -0.82 -18.16 31.74
C SER A 404 -1.70 -19.29 31.16
N THR A 405 -2.77 -18.95 30.45
CA THR A 405 -3.62 -19.88 29.71
C THR A 405 -3.06 -20.26 28.33
N GLY A 406 -1.99 -19.62 27.87
CA GLY A 406 -1.43 -19.81 26.52
C GLY A 406 -2.31 -19.23 25.40
N THR A 407 -3.25 -18.33 25.73
CA THR A 407 -4.08 -17.61 24.75
C THR A 407 -3.23 -16.62 23.94
N ILE A 408 -2.24 -16.02 24.60
CA ILE A 408 -1.22 -15.14 24.03
C ILE A 408 0.15 -15.80 24.25
N LEU A 409 0.96 -15.87 23.20
CA LEU A 409 2.32 -16.40 23.26
C LEU A 409 3.31 -15.23 23.35
N THR A 410 4.07 -15.16 24.45
CA THR A 410 5.17 -14.21 24.62
C THR A 410 6.51 -14.93 24.68
N ALA A 411 7.58 -14.21 24.35
CA ALA A 411 8.94 -14.72 24.56
C ALA A 411 9.19 -14.99 26.05
N ARG A 412 10.07 -15.96 26.37
CA ARG A 412 10.28 -16.53 27.71
C ARG A 412 10.93 -15.57 28.74
N GLN A 413 10.95 -14.26 28.49
CA GLN A 413 11.40 -13.23 29.41
C GLN A 413 10.31 -12.16 29.54
N VAL A 414 9.50 -12.31 30.58
CA VAL A 414 8.67 -11.30 31.24
C VAL A 414 8.83 -11.55 32.74
#